data_AF-A0A3N9RJC7-F1
#
_entry.id   AF-A0A3N9RJC7-F1
#
_cell.length_a   1.000
_cell.length_b   1.000
_cell.length_c   1.000
_cell.angle_alpha   90.00
_cell.angle_beta   90.00
_cell.angle_gamma   90.00
#
_symmetry.space_group_name_H-M   'P 1'
#
loop_
_entity.id
_entity.type
_entity.pdbx_description
1 polymer ?
#
loop_
_entity_poly.entity_id
_entity_poly.type
_entity_poly.pdbx_seq_one_letter_code
_entity_poly.pdbx_strand_id
1 'polypeptide(L)'
;MRVFSLARLTSRERYVIGLLRGADPVSASGELLALFDRLRTTAGALGFRPGPLTGAYASRQELCLLGCIAAMQRENPGVLLKISGAIRTPTLACARRLAFEGVHLNHASISRLSGMIDACKELSVSTAPLLQVRPRSQRRPLPPMPESLQEKALAFVCSRGIASSRDLAALGVSRQVVSLMFKQGLLVRVRTGVYRAASELKRG
;
A
#
# COMPACT_ATOMS: atom_id res chain seq x y z
N MET A 1 -24.35 -9.28 -4.51
CA MET A 1 -22.99 -9.28 -5.09
C MET A 1 -22.57 -7.85 -5.44
N ARG A 2 -21.47 -7.33 -4.89
CA ARG A 2 -20.88 -6.07 -5.41
C ARG A 2 -20.06 -6.41 -6.65
N VAL A 3 -20.58 -6.04 -7.82
CA VAL A 3 -19.95 -6.27 -9.12
C VAL A 3 -19.05 -5.06 -9.44
N PHE A 4 -17.80 -5.29 -9.85
CA PHE A 4 -16.85 -4.20 -10.16
C PHE A 4 -16.81 -3.93 -11.66
N SER A 5 -17.26 -2.75 -12.09
CA SER A 5 -17.18 -2.36 -13.50
C SER A 5 -15.72 -2.19 -13.95
N LEU A 6 -15.37 -2.77 -15.10
CA LEU A 6 -14.06 -2.58 -15.74
C LEU A 6 -13.81 -1.12 -16.10
N ALA A 7 -14.84 -0.31 -16.33
CA ALA A 7 -14.69 1.12 -16.63
C ALA A 7 -14.05 1.90 -15.47
N ARG A 8 -14.09 1.36 -14.25
CA ARG A 8 -13.44 1.97 -13.06
C ARG A 8 -11.97 1.58 -12.93
N LEU A 9 -11.47 0.66 -13.76
CA LEU A 9 -10.09 0.23 -13.79
C LEU A 9 -9.29 1.06 -14.80
N THR A 10 -8.03 1.30 -14.48
CA THR A 10 -7.08 1.94 -15.40
C THR A 10 -6.88 1.09 -16.66
N SER A 11 -6.37 1.69 -17.74
CA SER A 11 -6.06 0.97 -18.98
C SER A 11 -5.14 -0.23 -18.76
N ARG A 12 -4.12 -0.09 -17.90
CA ARG A 12 -3.19 -1.16 -17.53
C ARG A 12 -3.85 -2.29 -16.75
N GLU A 13 -4.73 -1.95 -15.81
CA GLU A 13 -5.50 -2.95 -15.06
C GLU A 13 -6.46 -3.71 -16.00
N ARG A 14 -7.13 -3.01 -16.92
CA ARG A 14 -7.98 -3.66 -17.94
C ARG A 14 -7.18 -4.58 -18.86
N TYR A 15 -5.99 -4.16 -19.27
CA TYR A 15 -5.07 -4.99 -20.05
C TYR A 15 -4.72 -6.30 -19.33
N VAL A 16 -4.32 -6.23 -18.06
CA VAL A 16 -3.99 -7.42 -17.27
C VAL A 16 -5.22 -8.30 -17.01
N ILE A 17 -6.40 -7.71 -16.79
CA ILE A 17 -7.65 -8.47 -16.68
C ILE A 17 -7.97 -9.18 -18.01
N GLY A 18 -7.72 -8.54 -19.15
CA GLY A 18 -7.81 -9.19 -20.47
C GLY A 18 -6.93 -10.43 -20.55
N LEU A 19 -5.66 -10.34 -20.15
CA LEU A 19 -4.74 -11.48 -20.11
C LEU A 19 -5.20 -12.60 -19.15
N LEU A 20 -5.75 -12.22 -17.99
CA LEU A 20 -6.37 -13.18 -17.04
C LEU A 20 -7.60 -13.89 -17.61
N ARG A 21 -8.25 -13.33 -18.63
CA ARG A 21 -9.37 -13.95 -19.35
C ARG A 21 -8.96 -14.73 -20.60
N GLY A 22 -7.68 -14.66 -20.97
CA GLY A 22 -7.18 -15.27 -22.20
C GLY A 22 -7.38 -14.42 -23.45
N ALA A 23 -7.50 -13.09 -23.29
CA ALA A 23 -7.37 -12.21 -24.44
C ALA A 23 -5.93 -12.29 -24.97
N ASP A 24 -5.80 -12.34 -26.29
CA ASP A 24 -4.55 -12.21 -27.00
C ASP A 24 -4.46 -10.79 -27.59
N PRO A 25 -3.94 -9.81 -26.84
CA PRO A 25 -3.77 -8.47 -27.37
C PRO A 25 -2.61 -8.48 -28.35
N VAL A 26 -2.76 -7.75 -29.46
CA VAL A 26 -1.75 -7.59 -30.53
C VAL A 26 -0.35 -7.21 -30.02
N SER A 27 -0.27 -6.61 -28.82
CA SER A 27 0.98 -6.17 -28.19
C SER A 27 1.58 -7.16 -27.18
N ALA A 28 0.93 -8.28 -26.86
CA ALA A 28 1.48 -9.27 -25.94
C ALA A 28 2.52 -10.14 -26.63
N SER A 29 3.61 -10.43 -25.92
CA SER A 29 4.55 -11.46 -26.33
C SER A 29 3.96 -12.86 -26.09
N GLY A 30 4.28 -13.83 -26.95
CA GLY A 30 3.84 -15.22 -26.78
C GLY A 30 4.28 -15.83 -25.44
N GLU A 31 5.41 -15.37 -24.89
CA GLU A 31 5.88 -15.74 -23.55
C GLU A 31 4.95 -15.21 -22.45
N LEU A 32 4.48 -13.96 -22.55
CA LEU A 32 3.54 -13.38 -21.60
C LEU A 32 2.23 -14.18 -21.58
N LEU A 33 1.70 -14.56 -22.74
CA LEU A 33 0.48 -15.37 -22.85
C LEU A 33 0.67 -16.73 -22.16
N ALA A 34 1.78 -17.43 -22.43
CA ALA A 34 2.08 -18.71 -21.80
C ALA A 34 2.17 -18.62 -20.26
N LEU A 35 2.73 -17.52 -19.73
CA LEU A 35 2.79 -17.27 -18.28
C LEU A 35 1.40 -17.06 -17.69
N PHE A 36 0.55 -16.29 -18.36
CA PHE A 36 -0.83 -16.07 -17.92
C PHE A 36 -1.66 -17.34 -18.02
N ASP A 37 -1.48 -18.15 -19.06
CA ASP A 37 -2.12 -19.47 -19.19
C ASP A 37 -1.74 -20.39 -18.02
N ARG A 38 -0.45 -20.45 -17.67
CA ARG A 38 0.02 -21.20 -16.51
C ARG A 38 -0.58 -20.67 -15.20
N LEU A 39 -0.71 -19.35 -15.06
CA LEU A 39 -1.38 -18.75 -13.90
C LEU A 39 -2.86 -19.13 -13.84
N ARG A 40 -3.59 -19.10 -14.98
CA ARG A 40 -4.99 -19.51 -15.04
C ARG A 40 -5.17 -20.98 -14.66
N THR A 41 -4.32 -21.87 -15.17
CA THR A 41 -4.39 -23.31 -14.85
C THR A 41 -4.11 -23.56 -13.36
N THR A 42 -3.06 -22.96 -12.81
CA THR A 42 -2.70 -23.14 -11.39
C THR A 42 -3.72 -22.50 -10.44
N ALA A 43 -4.21 -21.31 -10.76
CA ALA A 43 -5.27 -20.67 -9.98
C ALA A 43 -6.61 -21.41 -10.15
N GLY A 44 -6.86 -22.01 -11.31
CA GLY A 44 -8.06 -22.79 -11.61
C GLY A 44 -8.21 -24.02 -10.71
N ALA A 45 -7.09 -24.64 -10.32
CA ALA A 45 -7.04 -25.70 -9.33
C ALA A 45 -7.42 -25.22 -7.90
N LEU A 46 -7.28 -23.92 -7.62
CA LEU A 46 -7.73 -23.27 -6.38
C LEU A 46 -9.14 -22.67 -6.50
N GLY A 47 -9.88 -22.96 -7.57
CA GLY A 47 -11.24 -22.48 -7.78
C GLY A 47 -11.34 -21.12 -8.50
N PHE A 48 -10.24 -20.62 -9.07
CA PHE A 48 -10.31 -19.45 -9.98
C PHE A 48 -11.16 -19.78 -11.21
N ARG A 49 -12.07 -18.87 -11.54
CA ARG A 49 -12.83 -18.88 -12.79
C ARG A 49 -12.75 -17.50 -13.44
N PRO A 50 -12.08 -17.38 -14.61
CA PRO A 50 -12.05 -16.11 -15.32
C PRO A 50 -13.44 -15.75 -15.82
N GLY A 51 -13.72 -14.44 -15.89
CA GLY A 51 -14.93 -13.94 -16.52
C GLY A 51 -14.88 -14.08 -18.05
N PRO A 52 -16.01 -13.88 -18.75
CA PRO A 52 -16.03 -13.89 -20.21
C PRO A 52 -15.17 -12.75 -20.77
N LEU A 53 -14.55 -12.98 -21.93
CA LEU A 53 -13.67 -12.02 -22.61
C LEU A 53 -14.34 -10.64 -22.78
N THR A 54 -15.60 -10.62 -23.18
CA THR A 54 -16.40 -9.40 -23.43
C THR A 54 -17.12 -8.86 -22.20
N GLY A 55 -16.92 -9.46 -21.02
CA GLY A 55 -17.64 -9.08 -19.80
C GLY A 55 -17.28 -7.67 -19.33
N ALA A 56 -18.27 -6.80 -19.13
CA ALA A 56 -18.09 -5.42 -18.66
C ALA A 56 -17.63 -5.30 -17.19
N TYR A 57 -17.58 -6.41 -16.46
CA TYR A 57 -17.37 -6.46 -15.03
C TYR A 57 -16.25 -7.43 -14.66
N ALA A 58 -15.42 -7.07 -13.68
CA ALA A 58 -14.41 -7.95 -13.09
C ALA A 58 -14.98 -8.75 -11.91
N SER A 59 -14.62 -10.03 -11.85
CA SER A 59 -14.90 -10.91 -10.72
C SER A 59 -14.01 -10.55 -9.52
N ARG A 60 -14.42 -11.00 -8.33
CA ARG A 60 -13.60 -10.77 -7.14
C ARG A 60 -12.26 -11.49 -7.20
N GLN A 61 -12.22 -12.68 -7.77
CA GLN A 61 -11.00 -13.47 -7.90
C GLN A 61 -10.05 -12.84 -8.94
N GLU A 62 -10.58 -12.27 -10.03
CA GLU A 62 -9.78 -11.52 -11.02
C GLU A 62 -9.09 -10.30 -10.38
N LEU A 63 -9.83 -9.54 -9.58
CA LEU A 63 -9.28 -8.41 -8.83
C LEU A 63 -8.29 -8.85 -7.74
N CYS A 64 -8.50 -10.04 -7.14
CA CYS A 64 -7.56 -10.62 -6.19
C CYS A 64 -6.21 -10.91 -6.85
N LEU A 65 -6.22 -11.66 -7.98
CA LEU A 65 -5.01 -11.93 -8.76
C LEU A 65 -4.34 -10.65 -9.27
N LEU A 66 -5.12 -9.67 -9.72
CA LEU A 66 -4.60 -8.36 -10.12
C LEU A 66 -3.84 -7.68 -8.97
N GLY A 67 -4.40 -7.70 -7.75
CA GLY A 67 -3.72 -7.18 -6.56
C GLY A 67 -2.47 -7.99 -6.19
N CYS A 68 -2.50 -9.31 -6.34
CA CYS A 68 -1.33 -10.18 -6.12
C CYS A 68 -0.19 -9.86 -7.10
N ILE A 69 -0.50 -9.69 -8.38
CA ILE A 69 0.47 -9.29 -9.40
C ILE A 69 1.04 -7.90 -9.07
N ALA A 70 0.17 -6.94 -8.72
CA ALA A 70 0.59 -5.58 -8.35
C ALA A 70 1.53 -5.56 -7.13
N ALA A 71 1.28 -6.42 -6.12
CA ALA A 71 2.16 -6.55 -4.96
C ALA A 71 3.50 -7.21 -5.31
N MET A 72 3.51 -8.21 -6.19
CA MET A 72 4.73 -8.89 -6.65
C MET A 72 5.63 -8.01 -7.53
N GLN A 73 5.11 -6.90 -8.06
CA GLN A 73 5.89 -5.86 -8.74
C GLN A 73 6.62 -4.90 -7.77
N ARG A 74 6.53 -5.10 -6.45
CA ARG A 74 7.19 -4.24 -5.45
C ARG A 74 8.41 -4.93 -4.86
N GLU A 75 9.31 -4.13 -4.29
CA GLU A 75 10.57 -4.61 -3.71
C GLU A 75 10.35 -5.60 -2.54
N ASN A 76 9.27 -5.43 -1.75
CA ASN A 76 8.99 -6.23 -0.55
C ASN A 76 7.58 -6.84 -0.59
N PRO A 77 7.29 -7.82 -1.46
CA PRO A 77 5.95 -8.38 -1.63
C PRO A 77 5.45 -9.13 -0.39
N GLY A 78 6.36 -9.75 0.38
CA GLY A 78 6.03 -10.53 1.58
C GLY A 78 5.52 -9.68 2.76
N VAL A 79 5.80 -8.37 2.76
CA VAL A 79 5.24 -7.42 3.74
C VAL A 79 3.79 -7.09 3.41
N LEU A 80 3.43 -7.19 2.12
CA LEU A 80 2.11 -6.81 1.62
C LEU A 80 1.15 -8.00 1.62
N LEU A 81 1.62 -9.16 1.15
CA LEU A 81 0.78 -10.35 0.93
C LEU A 81 1.57 -11.63 1.21
N LYS A 82 0.89 -12.59 1.86
CA LYS A 82 1.33 -13.99 1.93
C LYS A 82 0.51 -14.80 0.93
N ILE A 83 1.15 -15.21 -0.16
CA ILE A 83 0.52 -16.00 -1.23
C ILE A 83 1.00 -17.45 -1.08
N SER A 84 0.06 -18.41 -1.12
CA SER A 84 0.37 -19.84 -1.15
C SER A 84 1.40 -20.19 -2.22
N GLY A 85 2.27 -21.16 -1.93
CA GLY A 85 3.32 -21.61 -2.85
C GLY A 85 2.80 -22.01 -4.23
N ALA A 86 1.58 -22.56 -4.31
CA ALA A 86 0.99 -23.05 -5.55
C ALA A 86 0.85 -21.97 -6.63
N ILE A 87 0.39 -20.77 -6.26
CA ILE A 87 0.18 -19.66 -7.21
C ILE A 87 1.27 -18.58 -7.11
N ARG A 88 2.14 -18.62 -6.11
CA ARG A 88 3.20 -17.61 -5.90
C ARG A 88 4.15 -17.52 -7.09
N THR A 89 4.70 -18.65 -7.53
CA THR A 89 5.66 -18.72 -8.65
C THR A 89 5.06 -18.23 -9.97
N PRO A 90 3.90 -18.71 -10.44
CA PRO A 90 3.31 -18.21 -11.68
C PRO A 90 2.91 -16.73 -11.58
N THR A 91 2.42 -16.27 -10.42
CA THR A 91 2.10 -14.85 -10.21
C THR A 91 3.35 -13.96 -10.31
N LEU A 92 4.46 -14.38 -9.69
CA LEU A 92 5.72 -13.65 -9.73
C LEU A 92 6.29 -13.58 -11.15
N ALA A 93 6.21 -14.67 -11.91
CA ALA A 93 6.66 -14.70 -13.31
C ALA A 93 5.86 -13.69 -14.17
N CYS A 94 4.53 -13.69 -14.04
CA CYS A 94 3.68 -12.70 -14.72
C CYS A 94 4.04 -11.26 -14.31
N ALA A 95 4.22 -11.01 -13.01
CA ALA A 95 4.57 -9.69 -12.49
C ALA A 95 5.89 -9.16 -13.04
N ARG A 96 6.92 -10.02 -13.10
CA ARG A 96 8.24 -9.69 -13.65
C ARG A 96 8.19 -9.43 -15.15
N ARG A 97 7.48 -10.27 -15.91
CA ARG A 97 7.34 -10.09 -17.36
C ARG A 97 6.59 -8.80 -17.69
N LEU A 98 5.51 -8.51 -16.98
CA LEU A 98 4.79 -7.24 -17.12
C LEU A 98 5.69 -6.03 -16.80
N ALA A 99 6.50 -6.12 -15.73
CA ALA A 99 7.43 -5.04 -15.39
C ALA A 99 8.52 -4.85 -16.47
N PHE A 100 9.02 -5.94 -17.07
CA PHE A 100 9.95 -5.89 -18.20
C PHE A 100 9.33 -5.21 -19.43
N GLU A 101 8.04 -5.46 -19.70
CA GLU A 101 7.29 -4.80 -20.77
C GLU A 101 6.79 -3.39 -20.39
N GLY A 102 7.22 -2.83 -19.25
CA GLY A 102 6.86 -1.48 -18.80
C GLY A 102 5.44 -1.34 -18.25
N VAL A 103 4.73 -2.44 -18.03
CA VAL A 103 3.36 -2.47 -17.51
C VAL A 103 3.38 -2.53 -15.97
N HIS A 104 3.31 -1.35 -15.34
CA HIS A 104 3.23 -1.22 -13.89
C HIS A 104 1.79 -0.98 -13.40
N LEU A 105 1.33 -1.84 -12.49
CA LEU A 105 0.03 -1.73 -11.84
C LEU A 105 0.07 -0.74 -10.65
N ASN A 106 -1.06 -0.09 -10.39
CA ASN A 106 -1.18 0.90 -9.32
C ASN A 106 -1.30 0.23 -7.94
N HIS A 107 -0.78 0.88 -6.89
CA HIS A 107 -0.96 0.47 -5.50
C HIS A 107 -2.45 0.34 -5.09
N ALA A 108 -3.34 1.08 -5.75
CA ALA A 108 -4.79 0.93 -5.57
C ALA A 108 -5.28 -0.52 -5.75
N SER A 109 -4.66 -1.31 -6.65
CA SER A 109 -4.96 -2.73 -6.82
C SER A 109 -4.67 -3.56 -5.57
N ILE A 110 -3.62 -3.23 -4.84
CA ILE A 110 -3.23 -3.89 -3.59
C ILE A 110 -4.19 -3.48 -2.47
N SER A 111 -4.50 -2.18 -2.35
CA SER A 111 -5.40 -1.66 -1.33
C SER A 111 -6.81 -2.27 -1.39
N ARG A 112 -7.30 -2.61 -2.59
CA ARG A 112 -8.62 -3.27 -2.78
C ARG A 112 -8.71 -4.64 -2.10
N LEU A 113 -7.59 -5.34 -1.93
CA LEU A 113 -7.57 -6.68 -1.34
C LEU A 113 -8.09 -6.72 0.10
N SER A 114 -7.94 -5.61 0.84
CA SER A 114 -8.46 -5.47 2.21
C SER A 114 -9.98 -5.64 2.31
N GLY A 115 -10.73 -5.27 1.26
CA GLY A 115 -12.18 -5.43 1.19
C GLY A 115 -12.65 -6.75 0.59
N MET A 116 -11.73 -7.69 0.32
CA MET A 116 -11.97 -8.88 -0.50
C MET A 116 -11.45 -10.17 0.15
N ILE A 117 -11.57 -10.24 1.48
CA ILE A 117 -11.01 -11.32 2.31
C ILE A 117 -11.46 -12.71 1.84
N ASP A 118 -12.72 -12.88 1.44
CA ASP A 118 -13.25 -14.18 1.00
C ASP A 118 -12.57 -14.68 -0.29
N ALA A 119 -12.43 -13.81 -1.29
CA ALA A 119 -11.76 -14.14 -2.55
C ALA A 119 -10.26 -14.39 -2.34
N CYS A 120 -9.64 -13.66 -1.41
CA CYS A 120 -8.26 -13.92 -1.01
C CYS A 120 -8.14 -15.31 -0.37
N LYS A 121 -9.04 -15.70 0.55
CA LYS A 121 -9.06 -17.03 1.17
C LYS A 121 -9.23 -18.15 0.16
N GLU A 122 -10.17 -18.01 -0.79
CA GLU A 122 -10.38 -19.00 -1.87
C GLU A 122 -9.09 -19.27 -2.64
N LEU A 123 -8.35 -18.22 -3.00
CA LEU A 123 -7.07 -18.33 -3.71
C LEU A 123 -5.88 -18.63 -2.79
N SER A 124 -6.12 -18.97 -1.53
CA SER A 124 -5.06 -19.20 -0.52
C SER A 124 -4.08 -18.02 -0.41
N VAL A 125 -4.62 -16.82 -0.56
CA VAL A 125 -3.93 -15.54 -0.35
C VAL A 125 -4.35 -15.00 1.00
N SER A 126 -3.37 -14.81 1.87
CA SER A 126 -3.55 -14.03 3.09
C SER A 126 -2.98 -12.65 2.85
N THR A 127 -3.85 -11.65 2.78
CA THR A 127 -3.39 -10.28 2.98
C THR A 127 -2.83 -10.23 4.38
N ALA A 128 -1.54 -9.91 4.53
CA ALA A 128 -1.08 -9.49 5.85
C ALA A 128 -2.03 -8.35 6.26
N PRO A 129 -2.61 -8.37 7.47
CA PRO A 129 -3.34 -7.22 7.91
C PRO A 129 -2.38 -6.04 7.75
N LEU A 130 -2.80 -5.00 7.04
CA LEU A 130 -2.19 -3.68 7.20
C LEU A 130 -2.33 -3.16 8.66
N LEU A 131 -2.86 -3.98 9.57
CA LEU A 131 -2.58 -4.00 11.01
C LEU A 131 -1.31 -4.83 11.25
N GLN A 132 -0.13 -4.39 10.84
CA GLN A 132 0.76 -3.64 11.73
C GLN A 132 1.92 -3.12 10.89
N VAL A 133 1.69 -2.07 10.08
CA VAL A 133 2.58 -0.94 10.36
C VAL A 133 2.20 -0.56 11.78
N ARG A 134 2.84 -1.17 12.81
CA ARG A 134 2.93 -0.50 14.10
C ARG A 134 3.29 0.93 13.70
N PRO A 135 2.48 1.96 13.98
CA PRO A 135 2.90 3.33 13.73
C PRO A 135 4.25 3.41 14.41
N ARG A 136 5.34 3.45 13.62
CA ARG A 136 6.71 3.03 14.01
C ARG A 136 6.79 2.97 15.51
N SER A 137 6.57 1.77 16.09
CA SER A 137 6.49 1.49 17.54
C SER A 137 6.80 2.77 18.28
N GLN A 138 5.80 3.57 18.72
CA GLN A 138 5.98 4.89 19.36
C GLN A 138 7.34 4.89 20.03
N ARG A 139 8.37 5.30 19.27
CA ARG A 139 9.73 5.17 19.77
C ARG A 139 9.68 6.30 20.75
N ARG A 140 9.66 5.95 22.04
CA ARG A 140 9.75 6.89 23.15
C ARG A 140 10.62 8.03 22.63
N PRO A 141 10.05 9.23 22.38
CA PRO A 141 10.71 10.21 21.55
C PRO A 141 12.13 10.34 22.10
N LEU A 142 13.13 10.02 21.27
CA LEU A 142 14.51 10.21 21.71
C LEU A 142 14.58 11.68 22.10
N PRO A 143 15.01 12.00 23.34
CA PRO A 143 15.08 13.38 23.76
C PRO A 143 15.90 14.13 22.70
N PRO A 144 15.44 15.32 22.28
CA PRO A 144 16.22 16.13 21.36
C PRO A 144 17.63 16.30 21.95
N MET A 145 18.65 16.32 21.09
CA MET A 145 20.01 16.57 21.57
C MET A 145 20.04 17.87 22.38
N PRO A 146 20.77 17.91 23.51
CA PRO A 146 20.90 19.11 24.32
C PRO A 146 21.38 20.28 23.45
N GLU A 147 20.77 21.45 23.66
CA GLU A 147 20.98 22.70 22.91
C GLU A 147 20.42 22.74 21.47
N SER A 148 19.76 21.68 21.01
CA SER A 148 19.16 21.68 19.67
C SER A 148 17.95 22.62 19.59
N LEU A 149 17.68 23.14 18.38
CA LEU A 149 16.48 23.94 18.09
C LEU A 149 15.18 23.18 18.43
N GLN A 150 15.21 21.84 18.41
CA GLN A 150 14.07 20.99 18.79
C GLN A 150 13.79 21.06 20.29
N GLU A 151 14.82 21.08 21.13
CA GLU A 151 14.66 21.22 22.58
C GLU A 151 14.10 22.60 22.94
N LYS A 152 14.63 23.68 22.36
CA LYS A 152 14.13 25.05 22.58
C LYS A 152 12.66 25.18 22.15
N ALA A 153 12.30 24.61 21.00
CA ALA A 153 10.93 24.57 20.52
C ALA A 153 10.00 23.78 21.47
N LEU A 154 10.47 22.63 21.96
CA LEU A 154 9.72 21.78 22.89
C LEU A 154 9.52 22.49 24.24
N ALA A 155 10.57 23.08 24.81
CA ALA A 155 10.53 23.83 26.07
C ALA A 155 9.55 25.00 25.99
N PHE A 156 9.55 25.73 24.87
CA PHE A 156 8.61 26.82 24.62
C PHE A 156 7.15 26.34 24.51
N VAL A 157 6.91 25.22 23.83
CA VAL A 157 5.55 24.65 23.73
C VAL A 157 5.10 24.10 25.10
N CYS A 158 6.02 23.53 25.88
CA CYS A 158 5.75 23.05 27.23
C CYS A 158 5.42 24.20 28.21
N SER A 159 6.11 25.34 28.13
CA SER A 159 5.86 26.49 28.99
C SER A 159 4.54 27.20 28.64
N ARG A 160 4.22 27.31 27.35
CA ARG A 160 3.01 27.99 26.86
C ARG A 160 1.78 27.06 26.77
N GLY A 161 1.98 25.75 26.90
CA GLY A 161 0.98 24.69 26.74
C GLY A 161 0.58 24.43 25.28
N ILE A 162 0.36 25.49 24.49
CA ILE A 162 0.00 25.45 23.08
C ILE A 162 0.80 26.55 22.34
N ALA A 163 1.38 26.22 21.19
CA ALA A 163 2.08 27.17 20.33
C ALA A 163 1.61 27.07 18.86
N SER A 164 1.51 28.20 18.18
CA SER A 164 1.27 28.21 16.74
C SER A 164 2.56 28.04 15.94
N SER A 165 2.41 27.62 14.68
CA SER A 165 3.50 27.60 13.70
C SER A 165 4.15 28.98 13.50
N ARG A 166 3.40 30.07 13.71
CA ARG A 166 3.96 31.44 13.69
C ARG A 166 4.83 31.73 14.91
N ASP A 167 4.40 31.30 16.09
CA ASP A 167 5.19 31.44 17.32
C ASP A 167 6.51 30.64 17.23
N LEU A 168 6.43 29.43 16.67
CA LEU A 168 7.61 28.59 16.44
C LEU A 168 8.55 29.20 15.38
N ALA A 169 8.00 29.78 14.32
CA ALA A 169 8.79 30.49 13.33
C ALA A 169 9.50 31.73 13.91
N ALA A 170 8.84 32.46 14.83
CA ALA A 170 9.44 33.60 15.53
C ALA A 170 10.63 33.20 16.43
N LEU A 171 10.69 31.94 16.87
CA LEU A 171 11.82 31.34 17.58
C LEU A 171 12.92 30.80 16.66
N GLY A 172 12.81 31.02 15.35
CA GLY A 172 13.74 30.48 14.35
C GLY A 172 13.51 29.01 14.00
N VAL A 173 12.39 28.42 14.42
CA VAL A 173 12.06 27.01 14.13
C VAL A 173 11.39 26.92 12.76
N SER A 174 12.09 26.31 11.79
CA SER A 174 11.55 26.16 10.45
C SER A 174 10.35 25.21 10.40
N ARG A 175 9.48 25.39 9.41
CA ARG A 175 8.33 24.49 9.17
C ARG A 175 8.74 23.03 8.97
N GLN A 176 9.93 22.79 8.43
CA GLN A 176 10.48 21.43 8.28
C GLN A 176 10.80 20.81 9.64
N VAL A 177 11.38 21.57 10.57
CA VAL A 177 11.64 21.13 11.95
C VAL A 177 10.34 20.86 12.69
N VAL A 178 9.34 21.74 12.57
CA VAL A 178 7.99 21.49 13.15
C VAL A 178 7.36 20.22 12.57
N SER A 179 7.47 20.01 11.26
CA SER A 179 6.98 18.79 10.61
C SER A 179 7.74 17.54 11.07
N LEU A 180 9.04 17.65 11.34
CA LEU A 180 9.87 16.56 11.84
C LEU A 180 9.48 16.22 13.28
N MET A 181 9.35 17.22 14.16
CA MET A 181 8.92 17.05 15.55
C MET A 181 7.51 16.44 15.65
N PHE A 182 6.59 16.84 14.77
CA PHE A 182 5.27 16.19 14.66
C PHE A 182 5.38 14.72 14.23
N LYS A 183 6.20 14.41 13.22
CA LYS A 183 6.46 13.03 12.76
C LYS A 183 7.16 12.17 13.81
N GLN A 184 7.98 12.77 14.67
CA GLN A 184 8.68 12.12 15.78
C GLN A 184 7.79 11.93 17.02
N GLY A 185 6.58 12.51 17.03
CA GLY A 185 5.67 12.43 18.18
C GLY A 185 6.03 13.36 19.35
N LEU A 186 6.93 14.33 19.14
CA LEU A 186 7.26 15.35 20.14
C LEU A 186 6.14 16.41 20.27
N LEU A 187 5.46 16.69 19.15
CA LEU A 187 4.36 17.63 19.06
C LEU A 187 3.07 16.92 18.62
N VAL A 188 1.95 17.30 19.24
CA VAL A 188 0.60 16.89 18.85
C VAL A 188 -0.13 18.09 18.26
N ARG A 189 -0.68 17.93 17.07
CA ARG A 189 -1.47 18.98 16.42
C ARG A 189 -2.84 19.09 17.07
N VAL A 190 -3.16 20.26 17.61
CA VAL A 190 -4.47 20.55 18.23
C VAL A 190 -5.46 21.09 17.19
N ARG A 191 -4.98 21.97 16.31
CA ARG A 191 -5.72 22.52 15.16
C ARG A 191 -4.75 22.89 14.05
N THR A 192 -5.26 23.33 12.90
CA THR A 192 -4.40 23.72 11.77
C THR A 192 -3.40 24.80 12.17
N GLY A 193 -2.11 24.47 12.03
CA GLY A 193 -1.00 25.36 12.37
C GLY A 193 -0.78 25.57 13.87
N VAL A 194 -1.34 24.73 14.75
CA VAL A 194 -1.22 24.88 16.21
C VAL A 194 -0.92 23.53 16.87
N TYR A 195 0.08 23.52 17.74
CA TYR A 195 0.70 22.34 18.32
C TYR A 195 0.78 22.44 19.84
N ARG A 196 0.68 21.30 20.51
CA ARG A 196 0.99 21.12 21.93
C ARG A 196 2.11 20.09 22.08
N ALA A 197 2.82 20.10 23.20
CA ALA A 197 3.79 19.05 23.49
C ALA A 197 3.07 17.71 23.71
N ALA A 198 3.66 16.61 23.25
CA ALA A 198 3.17 15.28 23.59
C ALA A 198 3.40 15.03 25.09
N SER A 199 2.33 14.72 25.80
CA SER A 199 2.28 14.67 27.27
C SER A 199 3.06 13.52 27.93
N GLU A 200 3.84 12.73 27.17
CA GLU A 200 4.62 11.59 27.71
C GLU A 200 6.05 11.94 28.15
N LEU A 201 6.46 13.22 28.06
CA LEU A 201 7.73 13.70 28.64
C LEU A 201 7.57 14.23 30.08
N LYS A 202 6.39 14.08 30.70
CA LYS A 202 6.23 14.26 32.14
C LYS A 202 6.29 12.91 32.85
N ARG A 203 7.40 12.71 33.57
CA ARG A 203 7.69 11.71 34.62
C ARG A 203 8.34 10.40 34.19
N GLY A 204 9.64 10.40 34.44
CA GLY A 204 10.51 9.29 34.80
C GLY A 204 11.79 9.94 35.26
#